data_AF-A0A942CVL5-F1
#
_entry.id   AF-A0A942CVL5-F1
#
_cell.length_a   1.000
_cell.length_b   1.000
_cell.length_c   1.000
_cell.angle_alpha   90.00
_cell.angle_beta   90.00
_cell.angle_gamma   90.00
#
_symmetry.space_group_name_H-M   'P 1'
#
loop_
_entity.id
_entity.type
_entity.pdbx_description
1 polymer ?
#
loop_
_entity_poly.entity_id
_entity_poly.type
_entity_poly.pdbx_seq_one_letter_code
_entity_poly.pdbx_strand_id
1 'polypeptide(L)'
;MKRFRKLLLASLALLFLASLAHGQTIQKDYLSNLEADKIRDAETPNERIKLFLTFADDRLKKFQYELDHPSQTRHSEILNYLMNSYIGCVDDASDLIQEGIEKQQNIRAGIDLMSNKAKEFLEILKKISADAKEIEIYKFNLDDAIEGTQDAISDAEKAKKNVAPAPTRRKN
;
A
#
# COMPACT_ATOMS: atom_id res chain seq x y z
N MET A 1 -35.71 29.47 54.20
CA MET A 1 -36.70 29.50 53.11
C MET A 1 -36.00 29.42 51.75
N LYS A 2 -36.02 28.21 51.16
CA LYS A 2 -36.21 27.89 49.74
C LYS A 2 -35.71 28.90 48.68
N ARG A 3 -34.42 28.93 48.29
CA ARG A 3 -33.96 29.22 46.88
C ARG A 3 -32.57 28.67 46.51
N PHE A 4 -31.87 27.98 47.41
CA PHE A 4 -30.76 27.08 47.04
C PHE A 4 -31.33 25.91 46.19
N ARG A 5 -30.81 25.70 44.96
CA ARG A 5 -30.78 24.44 44.16
C ARG A 5 -31.11 24.53 42.66
N LYS A 6 -31.42 25.69 42.07
CA LYS A 6 -31.88 25.74 40.65
C LYS A 6 -31.00 26.48 39.65
N LEU A 7 -29.77 26.85 40.01
CA LEU A 7 -28.88 27.59 39.10
C LEU A 7 -27.49 26.97 38.96
N LEU A 8 -27.36 25.67 39.26
CA LEU A 8 -26.09 24.93 39.17
C LEU A 8 -26.23 23.65 38.32
N LEU A 9 -27.21 23.64 37.41
CA LEU A 9 -27.57 22.49 36.55
C LEU A 9 -27.81 22.92 35.09
N ALA A 10 -27.08 23.93 34.60
CA ALA A 10 -27.25 24.43 33.23
C ALA A 10 -25.93 24.71 32.49
N SER A 11 -24.81 24.20 32.97
CA SER A 11 -23.48 24.47 32.38
C SER A 11 -22.57 23.24 32.30
N LEU A 12 -23.13 22.03 32.43
CA LEU A 12 -22.38 20.77 32.35
C LEU A 12 -23.04 19.77 31.38
N ALA A 13 -23.57 20.26 30.26
CA ALA A 13 -24.23 19.43 29.24
C ALA A 13 -23.80 19.78 27.79
N LEU A 14 -22.66 20.45 27.62
CA LEU A 14 -22.14 20.87 26.31
C LEU A 14 -20.72 20.35 25.99
N LEU A 15 -20.16 19.44 26.81
CA LEU A 15 -18.79 18.93 26.67
C LEU A 15 -18.69 17.47 26.20
N PHE A 16 -19.75 16.91 25.58
CA PHE A 16 -19.75 15.49 25.18
C PHE A 16 -20.21 15.21 23.74
N LEU A 17 -19.98 16.14 22.82
CA LEU A 17 -20.26 15.96 21.37
C LEU A 17 -19.02 15.99 20.48
N ALA A 18 -17.81 16.06 21.04
CA ALA A 18 -16.57 16.21 20.28
C ALA A 18 -15.74 14.92 20.22
N SER A 19 -16.28 13.78 19.77
CA SER A 19 -15.46 12.57 19.54
C SER A 19 -16.08 11.52 18.59
N LEU A 20 -16.80 11.92 17.54
CA LEU A 20 -17.16 10.98 16.46
C LEU A 20 -16.86 11.58 15.08
N ALA A 21 -15.73 12.27 14.95
CA ALA A 21 -15.07 12.35 13.66
C ALA A 21 -14.37 11.00 13.45
N HIS A 22 -15.12 9.98 13.01
CA HIS A 22 -14.49 8.90 12.27
C HIS A 22 -13.87 9.59 11.05
N GLY A 23 -12.55 9.80 11.09
CA GLY A 23 -11.83 10.35 9.95
C GLY A 23 -12.27 9.56 8.73
N GLN A 24 -12.85 10.24 7.74
CA GLN A 24 -13.12 9.63 6.46
C GLN A 24 -11.76 9.24 5.89
N THR A 25 -11.37 7.98 6.09
CA THR A 25 -10.19 7.44 5.45
C THR A 25 -10.47 7.53 3.97
N ILE A 26 -9.64 8.27 3.23
CA ILE A 26 -9.72 8.31 1.77
C ILE A 26 -9.57 6.86 1.32
N GLN A 27 -10.67 6.29 0.85
CA GLN A 27 -10.67 4.94 0.33
C GLN A 27 -9.93 4.97 -1.00
N LYS A 28 -8.87 4.16 -1.09
CA LYS A 28 -8.09 4.07 -2.32
C LYS A 28 -8.82 3.19 -3.30
N ASP A 29 -9.09 3.71 -4.50
CA ASP A 29 -9.94 3.04 -5.50
C ASP A 29 -9.38 1.69 -5.99
N TYR A 30 -8.09 1.41 -5.77
CA TYR A 30 -7.44 0.15 -6.11
C TYR A 30 -7.50 -0.93 -5.01
N LEU A 31 -7.97 -0.58 -3.81
CA LEU A 31 -8.17 -1.51 -2.72
C LEU A 31 -9.66 -1.87 -2.60
N SER A 32 -9.94 -3.17 -2.51
CA SER A 32 -11.25 -3.62 -2.04
C SER A 32 -11.45 -3.25 -0.56
N ASN A 33 -12.71 -3.20 -0.12
CA ASN A 33 -13.05 -2.96 1.29
C ASN A 33 -12.29 -3.90 2.24
N LEU A 34 -12.21 -5.18 1.90
CA LEU A 34 -11.53 -6.19 2.71
C LEU A 34 -10.02 -6.00 2.75
N GLU A 35 -9.40 -5.55 1.66
CA GLU A 35 -7.96 -5.24 1.63
C GLU A 35 -7.66 -3.99 2.45
N ALA A 36 -8.50 -2.96 2.33
CA ALA A 36 -8.40 -1.75 3.14
C ALA A 36 -8.57 -2.05 4.64
N ASP A 37 -9.53 -2.89 5.01
CA ASP A 37 -9.73 -3.36 6.39
C ASP A 37 -8.47 -4.07 6.91
N LYS A 38 -7.88 -5.00 6.13
CA LYS A 38 -6.63 -5.68 6.52
C LYS A 38 -5.48 -4.71 6.77
N ILE A 39 -5.33 -3.67 5.95
CA ILE A 39 -4.30 -2.65 6.14
C ILE A 39 -4.57 -1.83 7.39
N ARG A 40 -5.83 -1.46 7.64
CA ARG A 40 -6.22 -0.72 8.84
C ARG A 40 -5.92 -1.51 10.11
N ASP A 41 -6.22 -2.80 10.10
CA ASP A 41 -6.13 -3.69 11.25
C ASP A 41 -4.69 -4.18 11.51
N ALA A 42 -3.75 -3.95 10.57
CA ALA A 42 -2.33 -4.26 10.75
C ALA A 42 -1.67 -3.32 11.77
N GLU A 43 -0.97 -3.90 12.75
CA GLU A 43 -0.42 -3.18 13.90
C GLU A 43 0.89 -2.46 13.57
N THR A 44 1.69 -3.02 12.66
CA THR A 44 3.02 -2.51 12.36
C THR A 44 3.17 -2.04 10.91
N PRO A 45 4.09 -1.09 10.63
CA PRO A 45 4.39 -0.70 9.26
C PRO A 45 4.90 -1.87 8.41
N ASN A 46 5.66 -2.80 8.99
CA ASN A 46 6.14 -4.00 8.26
C ASN A 46 4.97 -4.86 7.77
N GLU A 47 3.93 -5.04 8.58
CA GLU A 47 2.73 -5.79 8.18
C GLU A 47 1.96 -5.06 7.08
N ARG A 48 1.83 -3.74 7.17
CA ARG A 48 1.18 -2.92 6.14
C ARG A 48 1.95 -2.99 4.81
N ILE A 49 3.28 -2.82 4.83
CA ILE A 49 4.15 -2.98 3.66
C ILE A 49 3.95 -4.37 3.04
N LYS A 50 3.98 -5.43 3.86
CA LYS A 50 3.76 -6.80 3.39
C LYS A 50 2.39 -6.98 2.73
N LEU A 51 1.33 -6.40 3.29
CA LEU A 51 -0.02 -6.47 2.72
C LEU A 51 -0.08 -5.81 1.34
N PHE A 52 0.44 -4.59 1.21
CA PHE A 52 0.50 -3.88 -0.07
C PHE A 52 1.27 -4.68 -1.13
N LEU A 53 2.44 -5.23 -0.80
CA LEU A 53 3.21 -6.07 -1.72
C LEU A 53 2.50 -7.38 -2.07
N THR A 54 1.70 -7.92 -1.16
CA THR A 54 0.86 -9.10 -1.45
C THR A 54 -0.24 -8.74 -2.45
N PHE A 55 -0.88 -7.58 -2.29
CA PHE A 55 -1.93 -7.13 -3.20
C PHE A 55 -1.36 -6.79 -4.58
N ALA A 56 -0.18 -6.17 -4.64
CA ALA A 56 0.55 -5.92 -5.88
C ALA A 56 0.80 -7.23 -6.65
N ASP A 57 1.31 -8.26 -5.98
CA ASP A 57 1.52 -9.60 -6.56
C ASP A 57 0.21 -10.20 -7.10
N ASP A 58 -0.88 -10.10 -6.33
CA ASP A 58 -2.20 -10.56 -6.77
C ASP A 58 -2.70 -9.81 -8.01
N ARG A 59 -2.45 -8.50 -8.12
CA ARG A 59 -2.82 -7.71 -9.30
C ARG A 59 -2.01 -8.13 -10.53
N LEU A 60 -0.70 -8.32 -10.40
CA LEU A 60 0.13 -8.79 -11.52
C LEU A 60 -0.24 -10.20 -11.99
N LYS A 61 -0.56 -11.11 -11.07
CA LYS A 61 -1.03 -12.45 -11.42
C LYS A 61 -2.36 -12.42 -12.16
N LYS A 62 -3.31 -11.60 -11.68
CA LYS A 62 -4.59 -11.39 -12.38
C LYS A 62 -4.39 -10.75 -13.74
N PHE A 63 -3.45 -9.82 -13.88
CA PHE A 63 -3.15 -9.17 -15.15
C PHE A 63 -2.63 -10.17 -16.18
N GLN A 64 -1.66 -11.00 -15.80
CA GLN A 64 -1.16 -12.10 -16.65
C GLN A 64 -2.26 -13.09 -17.02
N TYR A 65 -3.10 -13.46 -16.04
CA TYR A 65 -4.23 -14.36 -16.29
C TYR A 65 -5.21 -13.76 -17.30
N GLU A 66 -5.57 -12.47 -17.16
CA GLU A 66 -6.47 -11.77 -18.06
C GLU A 66 -5.89 -11.62 -19.47
N LEU A 67 -4.57 -11.41 -19.61
CA LEU A 67 -3.91 -11.47 -20.92
C LEU A 67 -4.08 -12.84 -21.57
N ASP A 68 -3.88 -13.93 -20.82
CA ASP A 68 -3.94 -15.29 -21.37
C ASP A 68 -5.36 -15.80 -21.57
N HIS A 69 -6.31 -15.29 -20.80
CA HIS A 69 -7.71 -15.67 -20.85
C HIS A 69 -8.59 -14.41 -20.88
N PRO A 70 -8.63 -13.68 -22.02
CA PRO A 70 -9.34 -12.42 -22.12
C PRO A 70 -10.82 -12.54 -21.75
N SER A 71 -11.27 -11.68 -20.84
CA SER A 71 -12.68 -11.54 -20.51
C SER A 71 -13.47 -11.09 -21.74
N GLN A 72 -14.63 -11.70 -21.98
CA GLN A 72 -15.48 -11.38 -23.13
C GLN A 72 -15.96 -9.93 -23.13
N THR A 73 -16.01 -9.30 -21.96
CA THR A 73 -16.43 -7.91 -21.76
C THR A 73 -15.42 -7.18 -20.91
N ARG A 74 -15.17 -5.90 -21.23
CA ARG A 74 -14.34 -4.99 -20.42
C ARG A 74 -12.86 -5.38 -20.28
N HIS A 75 -12.34 -6.26 -21.14
CA HIS A 75 -10.94 -6.71 -21.13
C HIS A 75 -9.93 -5.56 -20.98
N SER A 76 -10.02 -4.55 -21.85
CA SER A 76 -9.15 -3.37 -21.83
C SER A 76 -9.23 -2.58 -20.51
N GLU A 77 -10.43 -2.40 -19.96
CA GLU A 77 -10.62 -1.74 -18.68
C GLU A 77 -10.01 -2.55 -17.53
N ILE A 78 -10.16 -3.88 -17.56
CA ILE A 78 -9.62 -4.79 -16.55
C ILE A 78 -8.10 -4.75 -16.56
N LEU A 79 -7.45 -4.84 -17.73
CA LEU A 79 -5.99 -4.76 -17.85
C LEU A 79 -5.46 -3.45 -17.27
N ASN A 80 -6.03 -2.31 -17.68
CA ASN A 80 -5.61 -1.01 -17.19
C ASN A 80 -5.88 -0.83 -15.69
N TYR A 81 -7.04 -1.28 -15.19
CA TYR A 81 -7.36 -1.25 -13.77
C TYR A 81 -6.36 -2.07 -12.95
N LEU A 82 -6.04 -3.29 -13.38
CA LEU A 82 -5.10 -4.15 -12.68
C LEU A 82 -3.69 -3.57 -12.64
N MET A 83 -3.21 -2.99 -13.75
CA MET A 83 -1.89 -2.36 -13.79
C MET A 83 -1.82 -1.11 -12.91
N ASN A 84 -2.82 -0.23 -12.96
CA ASN A 84 -2.89 0.93 -12.07
C ASN A 84 -3.03 0.54 -10.60
N SER A 85 -3.77 -0.54 -10.32
CA SER A 85 -3.90 -1.07 -8.96
C SER A 85 -2.58 -1.65 -8.44
N TYR A 86 -1.79 -2.27 -9.31
CA TYR A 86 -0.44 -2.72 -8.99
C TYR A 86 0.44 -1.52 -8.61
N ILE A 87 0.48 -0.48 -9.44
CA ILE A 87 1.25 0.75 -9.20
C ILE A 87 0.91 1.33 -7.83
N GLY A 88 -0.38 1.59 -7.56
CA GLY A 88 -0.80 2.17 -6.28
C GLY A 88 -0.42 1.32 -5.06
N CYS A 89 -0.38 -0.01 -5.18
CA CYS A 89 0.08 -0.87 -4.09
C CYS A 89 1.60 -0.75 -3.86
N VAL A 90 2.40 -0.65 -4.93
CA VAL A 90 3.86 -0.51 -4.83
C VAL A 90 4.24 0.86 -4.29
N ASP A 91 3.56 1.92 -4.73
CA ASP A 91 3.77 3.30 -4.26
C ASP A 91 3.47 3.41 -2.76
N ASP A 92 2.34 2.87 -2.31
CA ASP A 92 1.99 2.87 -0.88
C ASP A 92 2.98 2.10 0.00
N ALA A 93 3.51 0.99 -0.52
CA ALA A 93 4.54 0.25 0.19
C ALA A 93 5.83 1.09 0.33
N SER A 94 6.19 1.84 -0.71
CA SER A 94 7.33 2.77 -0.71
C SER A 94 7.11 3.94 0.25
N ASP A 95 5.92 4.54 0.23
CA ASP A 95 5.56 5.65 1.12
C ASP A 95 5.62 5.24 2.59
N LEU A 96 5.14 4.04 2.94
CA LEU A 96 5.23 3.51 4.29
C LEU A 96 6.68 3.26 4.74
N ILE A 97 7.57 2.92 3.81
CA ILE A 97 9.00 2.82 4.10
C ILE A 97 9.53 4.22 4.43
N GLN A 98 9.24 5.21 3.60
CA GLN A 98 9.71 6.57 3.82
C GLN A 98 9.18 7.16 5.14
N GLU A 99 7.89 7.02 5.40
CA GLU A 99 7.26 7.44 6.67
C GLU A 99 7.90 6.74 7.87
N GLY A 100 8.17 5.43 7.75
CA GLY A 100 8.81 4.66 8.80
C GLY A 100 10.25 5.11 9.09
N ILE A 101 11.01 5.53 8.08
CA ILE A 101 12.34 6.16 8.27
C ILE A 101 12.19 7.46 9.05
N GLU A 102 11.30 8.35 8.59
CA GLU A 102 11.09 9.67 9.20
C GLU A 102 10.68 9.57 10.66
N LYS A 103 9.82 8.59 10.98
CA LYS A 103 9.34 8.29 12.32
C LYS A 103 10.28 7.38 13.13
N GLN A 104 11.45 7.03 12.60
CA GLN A 104 12.43 6.15 13.24
C GLN A 104 11.85 4.80 13.70
N GLN A 105 10.89 4.27 12.95
CA GLN A 105 10.24 3.01 13.23
C GLN A 105 11.12 1.82 12.80
N ASN A 106 10.94 0.67 13.46
CA ASN A 106 11.61 -0.55 13.03
C ASN A 106 10.95 -1.11 11.75
N ILE A 107 11.47 -0.74 10.59
CA ILE A 107 10.94 -1.12 9.27
C ILE A 107 11.92 -1.97 8.43
N ARG A 108 12.98 -2.48 9.06
CA ARG A 108 14.05 -3.20 8.34
C ARG A 108 13.50 -4.41 7.55
N ALA A 109 12.56 -5.14 8.14
CA ALA A 109 11.94 -6.30 7.51
C ALA A 109 11.09 -5.91 6.28
N GLY A 110 10.34 -4.81 6.36
CA GLY A 110 9.58 -4.26 5.25
C GLY A 110 10.47 -3.82 4.09
N ILE A 111 11.59 -3.14 4.39
CA ILE A 111 12.58 -2.73 3.37
C ILE A 111 13.20 -3.95 2.67
N ASP A 112 13.60 -4.98 3.43
CA ASP A 112 14.17 -6.19 2.83
C ASP A 112 13.13 -6.95 1.99
N LEU A 113 11.87 -6.98 2.41
CA LEU A 113 10.78 -7.56 1.63
C LEU A 113 10.54 -6.80 0.32
N MET A 114 10.49 -5.46 0.39
CA MET A 114 10.32 -4.59 -0.77
C MET A 114 11.45 -4.77 -1.78
N SER A 115 12.71 -4.74 -1.34
CA SER A 115 13.87 -4.94 -2.22
C SER A 115 13.83 -6.27 -2.96
N ASN A 116 13.36 -7.35 -2.32
CA ASN A 116 13.23 -8.65 -2.95
C ASN A 116 12.03 -8.70 -3.91
N LYS A 117 10.85 -8.28 -3.46
CA LYS A 117 9.61 -8.37 -4.24
C LYS A 117 9.60 -7.46 -5.44
N ALA A 118 10.08 -6.22 -5.31
CA ALA A 118 10.14 -5.30 -6.43
C ALA A 118 11.06 -5.80 -7.56
N LYS A 119 12.16 -6.52 -7.23
CA LYS A 119 13.00 -7.19 -8.25
C LYS A 119 12.24 -8.30 -8.96
N GLU A 120 11.51 -9.14 -8.24
CA GLU A 120 10.66 -10.17 -8.83
C GLU A 120 9.58 -9.57 -9.75
N PHE A 121 8.93 -8.49 -9.32
CA PHE A 121 7.91 -7.80 -10.11
C PHE A 121 8.50 -7.15 -11.36
N LEU A 122 9.67 -6.52 -11.26
CA LEU A 122 10.33 -5.88 -12.39
C LEU A 122 10.64 -6.88 -13.51
N GLU A 123 11.10 -8.09 -13.16
CA GLU A 123 11.34 -9.14 -14.14
C GLU A 123 10.04 -9.58 -14.84
N ILE A 124 8.94 -9.67 -14.11
CA ILE A 124 7.60 -9.96 -14.67
C ILE A 124 7.16 -8.84 -15.62
N LEU A 125 7.24 -7.57 -15.20
CA LEU A 125 6.82 -6.42 -15.99
C LEU A 125 7.64 -6.30 -17.29
N LYS A 126 8.97 -6.49 -17.21
CA LYS A 126 9.84 -6.51 -18.40
C LYS A 126 9.48 -7.66 -19.35
N LYS A 127 9.12 -8.82 -18.81
CA LYS A 127 8.65 -9.94 -19.63
C LYS A 127 7.34 -9.59 -20.35
N ILE A 128 6.37 -9.00 -19.65
CA ILE A 128 5.11 -8.52 -20.24
C ILE A 128 5.39 -7.52 -21.38
N SER A 129 6.30 -6.58 -21.14
CA SER A 129 6.73 -5.59 -22.15
C SER A 129 7.35 -6.25 -23.37
N ALA A 130 8.23 -7.22 -23.17
CA ALA A 130 8.91 -7.96 -24.24
C ALA A 130 7.97 -8.85 -25.05
N ASP A 131 7.00 -9.50 -24.39
CA ASP A 131 5.99 -10.34 -25.04
C ASP A 131 5.03 -9.48 -25.90
N ALA A 132 4.87 -8.20 -25.57
CA ALA A 132 4.14 -7.17 -26.33
C ALA A 132 2.70 -7.55 -26.74
N LYS A 133 2.09 -8.50 -26.02
CA LYS A 133 0.74 -9.00 -26.31
C LYS A 133 -0.30 -7.94 -25.98
N GLU A 134 -0.99 -7.44 -27.01
CA GLU A 134 -2.01 -6.39 -26.86
C GLU A 134 -1.49 -5.10 -26.19
N ILE A 135 -0.19 -4.84 -26.35
CA ILE A 135 0.53 -3.77 -25.63
C ILE A 135 -0.14 -2.39 -25.78
N GLU A 136 -0.71 -2.08 -26.93
CA GLU A 136 -1.39 -0.82 -27.22
C GLU A 136 -2.53 -0.49 -26.23
N ILE A 137 -3.10 -1.50 -25.56
CA ILE A 137 -4.17 -1.32 -24.58
C ILE A 137 -3.66 -0.70 -23.27
N TYR A 138 -2.46 -1.06 -22.84
CA TYR A 138 -1.96 -0.81 -21.48
C TYR A 138 -0.53 -0.28 -21.44
N LYS A 139 0.07 0.06 -22.59
CA LYS A 139 1.48 0.45 -22.72
C LYS A 139 1.89 1.52 -21.72
N PHE A 140 1.13 2.61 -21.62
CA PHE A 140 1.47 3.72 -20.72
C PHE A 140 1.50 3.28 -19.26
N ASN A 141 0.48 2.55 -18.80
CA ASN A 141 0.47 2.04 -17.43
C ASN A 141 1.56 0.99 -17.19
N LEU A 142 1.96 0.22 -18.20
CA LEU A 142 3.09 -0.72 -18.06
C LEU A 142 4.43 0.04 -17.94
N ASP A 143 4.64 1.07 -18.76
CA ASP A 143 5.85 1.89 -18.70
C ASP A 143 5.95 2.55 -17.31
N ASP A 144 4.87 3.15 -16.82
CA ASP A 144 4.77 3.73 -15.48
C ASP A 144 5.01 2.68 -14.38
N ALA A 145 4.45 1.48 -14.53
CA ALA A 145 4.68 0.38 -13.60
C ALA A 145 6.15 -0.05 -13.55
N ILE A 146 6.82 -0.11 -14.70
CA ILE A 146 8.25 -0.43 -14.77
C ILE A 146 9.07 0.66 -14.08
N GLU A 147 8.83 1.93 -14.42
CA GLU A 147 9.54 3.08 -13.84
C GLU A 147 9.35 3.13 -12.32
N GLY A 148 8.11 3.13 -11.85
CA GLY A 148 7.79 3.18 -10.42
C GLY A 148 8.36 1.98 -9.64
N THR A 149 8.36 0.78 -10.23
CA THR A 149 8.99 -0.40 -9.60
C THR A 149 10.51 -0.26 -9.52
N GLN A 150 11.13 0.35 -10.52
CA GLN A 150 12.57 0.57 -10.55
C GLN A 150 13.01 1.62 -9.53
N ASP A 151 12.21 2.67 -9.36
CA ASP A 151 12.38 3.68 -8.32
C ASP A 151 12.18 3.07 -6.93
N ALA A 152 11.13 2.26 -6.72
CA ALA A 152 10.92 1.49 -5.51
C ALA A 152 12.14 0.62 -5.11
N ILE A 153 12.79 -0.05 -6.08
CA ILE A 153 14.03 -0.79 -5.82
C ILE A 153 15.14 0.15 -5.35
N SER A 154 15.35 1.26 -6.08
CA SER A 154 16.36 2.26 -5.76
C SER A 154 16.17 2.82 -4.35
N ASP A 155 14.93 3.14 -3.99
CA ASP A 155 14.58 3.73 -2.71
C ASP A 155 14.67 2.71 -1.56
N ALA A 156 14.30 1.45 -1.78
CA ALA A 156 14.54 0.39 -0.79
C ALA A 156 16.03 0.19 -0.51
N GLU A 157 16.90 0.24 -1.53
CA GLU A 157 18.35 0.14 -1.35
C GLU A 157 18.96 1.37 -0.64
N LYS A 158 18.42 2.57 -0.87
CA LYS A 158 18.79 3.78 -0.10
C LYS A 158 18.30 3.66 1.35
N ALA A 159 17.04 3.30 1.55
CA ALA A 159 16.40 3.12 2.85
C ALA A 159 17.18 2.15 3.74
N LYS A 160 17.66 1.05 3.17
CA LYS A 160 18.48 0.04 3.84
C LYS A 160 19.74 0.61 4.51
N LYS A 161 20.32 1.68 3.96
CA LYS A 161 21.50 2.35 4.53
C LYS A 161 21.16 3.29 5.69
N ASN A 162 19.91 3.74 5.76
CA ASN A 162 19.44 4.73 6.73
C ASN A 162 18.82 4.09 7.99
N VAL A 163 18.61 2.77 7.98
CA VAL A 163 18.06 2.02 9.11
C VAL A 163 19.13 1.23 9.86
N ALA A 164 18.91 1.00 11.15
CA ALA A 164 19.83 0.24 12.00
C ALA A 164 20.13 -1.16 11.42
N PRO A 165 21.37 -1.67 11.60
CA PRO A 165 21.75 -2.99 11.11
C PRO A 165 20.88 -4.08 11.74
N ALA A 166 20.77 -5.22 11.04
CA ALA A 166 20.01 -6.36 11.53
C ALA A 166 20.51 -6.79 12.94
N PRO A 167 19.61 -7.18 13.86
CA PRO A 167 20.01 -7.62 15.19
C PRO A 167 21.06 -8.74 15.10
N THR A 168 22.23 -8.53 15.70
CA THR A 168 23.25 -9.58 15.77
C THR A 168 22.77 -10.68 16.71
N ARG A 169 22.50 -11.87 16.16
CA ARG A 169 22.20 -13.06 16.98
C ARG A 169 23.45 -13.37 17.80
N ARG A 170 23.47 -12.98 19.08
CA ARG A 170 24.51 -13.41 20.01
C ARG A 170 24.47 -14.94 20.07
N LYS A 171 25.57 -15.58 19.69
CA LYS A 171 25.76 -17.02 19.93
C LYS A 171 25.92 -17.17 21.45
N ASN A 172 24.94 -17.80 22.08
CA ASN A 172 25.07 -18.34 23.43
C ASN A 172 25.64 -19.75 23.33
#